data_AF-A0A8J7XQA7-F1
#
_entry.id   AF-A0A8J7XQA7-F1
#
_cell.length_a   1.000
_cell.length_b   1.000
_cell.length_c   1.000
_cell.angle_alpha   90.00
_cell.angle_beta   90.00
_cell.angle_gamma   90.00
#
_symmetry.space_group_name_H-M   'P 1'
#
loop_
_entity.id
_entity.type
_entity.pdbx_description
1 polymer ?
#
loop_
_entity_poly.entity_id
_entity_poly.type
_entity_poly.pdbx_seq_one_letter_code
_entity_poly.pdbx_strand_id
1 'polypeptide(L)'
;MVDGSFLYGKKWRKRVTLVLLVSFAGIICGGCIHQEKEAETAVTLEDYFRGDFSVTGEPILNQEVEILFSVNPVLDAPNTSIMLYLPEGIELVQGDSSWEGDIKKDELVQVRITVKPIQEGQWIMWFYVESVFSSRRKEHYTYYLVFLTSRDSGQVSRTHFYPPSPEGEAKLMMINMILDAPPDPKVGEEIVLTFSLIASKDLSNVRAVVVLPEEFTLASGSLEWQGDLKYAEIIEVIQVTIIPTERGRFWFTGTATYDSESLKYGFQMYIS
;
A
#
# COMPACT_ATOMS: atom_id res chain seq x y z
N MET A 1 43.61 -41.66 -29.52
CA MET A 1 44.01 -42.56 -28.44
C MET A 1 44.84 -41.77 -27.44
N VAL A 2 44.26 -41.59 -26.25
CA VAL A 2 44.85 -41.52 -24.90
C VAL A 2 46.07 -40.60 -24.65
N ASP A 3 45.83 -39.61 -23.76
CA ASP A 3 46.64 -39.03 -22.66
C ASP A 3 48.12 -38.67 -22.88
N GLY A 4 48.68 -37.61 -22.30
CA GLY A 4 48.24 -36.71 -21.24
C GLY A 4 49.47 -36.23 -20.45
N SER A 5 49.37 -35.04 -19.84
CA SER A 5 50.16 -34.55 -18.67
C SER A 5 51.64 -34.15 -18.91
N PHE A 6 52.31 -33.20 -18.21
CA PHE A 6 52.01 -32.22 -17.15
C PHE A 6 53.28 -31.31 -16.98
N LEU A 7 53.09 -30.08 -16.49
CA LEU A 7 53.98 -29.27 -15.60
C LEU A 7 55.16 -28.39 -16.09
N TYR A 8 54.92 -27.08 -15.88
CA TYR A 8 55.59 -26.13 -14.97
C TYR A 8 57.08 -25.74 -15.13
N GLY A 9 57.32 -24.43 -15.21
CA GLY A 9 58.63 -23.81 -14.97
C GLY A 9 58.57 -22.29 -14.83
N LYS A 10 58.53 -21.79 -13.60
CA LYS A 10 58.58 -20.36 -13.23
C LYS A 10 60.06 -19.96 -13.04
N LYS A 11 60.55 -18.88 -13.67
CA LYS A 11 61.88 -18.29 -13.39
C LYS A 11 61.80 -16.80 -13.04
N TRP A 12 62.72 -16.46 -12.15
CA TRP A 12 62.86 -15.30 -11.25
C TRP A 12 63.57 -14.07 -11.86
N ARG A 13 63.41 -12.93 -11.14
CA ARG A 13 64.41 -11.85 -10.86
C ARG A 13 64.69 -10.85 -12.01
N LYS A 14 64.80 -9.52 -11.80
CA LYS A 14 65.51 -8.73 -10.75
C LYS A 14 65.06 -7.26 -10.77
N ARG A 15 65.20 -6.58 -9.63
CA ARG A 15 65.00 -5.13 -9.39
C ARG A 15 66.20 -4.30 -9.89
N VAL A 16 65.97 -3.10 -10.43
CA VAL A 16 66.85 -1.93 -10.31
C VAL A 16 65.98 -0.67 -10.23
N THR A 17 66.24 0.15 -9.21
CA THR A 17 65.61 1.45 -8.95
C THR A 17 66.49 2.56 -9.53
N LEU A 18 65.92 3.51 -10.27
CA LEU A 18 66.54 4.83 -10.53
C LEU A 18 65.44 5.90 -10.51
N VAL A 19 65.75 7.04 -9.88
CA VAL A 19 64.81 8.08 -9.42
C VAL A 19 64.95 9.37 -10.25
N LEU A 20 63.79 10.01 -10.45
CA LEU A 20 63.48 11.42 -10.77
C LEU A 20 63.72 11.97 -12.18
N LEU A 21 62.61 12.33 -12.85
CA LEU A 21 62.38 13.71 -13.32
C LEU A 21 60.87 13.97 -13.49
N VAL A 22 60.40 15.00 -12.78
CA VAL A 22 59.02 15.50 -12.80
C VAL A 22 58.79 16.27 -14.11
N SER A 23 57.75 15.91 -14.85
CA SER A 23 57.09 16.84 -15.76
C SER A 23 55.57 16.58 -15.73
N PHE A 24 54.85 17.65 -15.40
CA PHE A 24 53.40 17.72 -15.31
C PHE A 24 52.76 17.42 -16.68
N ALA A 25 51.92 16.38 -16.75
CA ALA A 25 50.82 16.29 -17.70
C ALA A 25 49.70 15.47 -17.05
N GLY A 26 48.54 16.11 -16.88
CA GLY A 26 47.46 15.67 -16.01
C GLY A 26 46.91 14.29 -16.33
N ILE A 27 46.90 13.43 -15.32
CA ILE A 27 45.97 12.30 -15.19
C ILE A 27 45.66 12.20 -13.69
N ILE A 28 44.71 13.02 -13.21
CA ILE A 28 43.95 12.61 -12.03
C ILE A 28 42.99 11.56 -12.56
N CYS A 29 43.41 10.30 -12.52
CA CYS A 29 42.49 9.16 -12.46
C CYS A 29 41.73 9.29 -11.12
N GLY A 30 40.78 10.23 -11.08
CA GLY A 30 39.65 10.13 -10.19
C GLY A 30 38.90 8.91 -10.69
N GLY A 31 39.11 7.78 -10.03
CA GLY A 31 38.18 6.68 -10.07
C GLY A 31 36.86 7.19 -9.51
N CYS A 32 36.09 7.87 -10.36
CA CYS A 32 34.65 7.92 -10.24
C CYS A 32 34.23 6.48 -10.53
N ILE A 33 34.11 5.70 -9.46
CA ILE A 33 33.18 4.59 -9.40
C ILE A 33 31.86 5.20 -9.85
N HIS A 34 31.53 5.03 -11.14
CA HIS A 34 30.20 5.23 -11.63
C HIS A 34 29.43 4.06 -11.06
N GLN A 35 29.00 4.22 -9.80
CA GLN A 35 27.88 3.48 -9.29
C GLN A 35 26.73 4.00 -10.15
N GLU A 36 26.43 3.25 -11.20
CA GLU A 36 25.18 3.32 -11.91
C GLU A 36 24.14 3.15 -10.81
N LYS A 37 23.65 4.29 -10.32
CA LYS A 37 22.51 4.33 -9.43
C LYS A 37 21.43 3.79 -10.35
N GLU A 38 21.16 2.49 -10.25
CA GLU A 38 19.91 1.93 -10.73
C GLU A 38 18.87 2.91 -10.20
N ALA A 39 18.36 3.73 -11.11
CA ALA A 39 17.14 4.43 -10.89
C ALA A 39 16.15 3.30 -10.69
N GLU A 40 15.92 2.96 -9.43
CA GLU A 40 14.71 2.33 -8.99
C GLU A 40 13.61 3.27 -9.47
N THR A 41 13.22 3.09 -10.73
CA THR A 41 11.99 3.63 -11.29
C THR A 41 10.93 3.14 -10.33
N ALA A 42 10.47 4.04 -9.47
CA ALA A 42 9.23 3.87 -8.76
C ALA A 42 8.19 3.54 -9.83
N VAL A 43 7.91 2.25 -9.98
CA VAL A 43 6.84 1.77 -10.84
C VAL A 43 5.59 2.30 -10.16
N THR A 44 5.00 3.35 -10.73
CA THR A 44 3.62 3.70 -10.44
C THR A 44 2.80 2.47 -10.84
N LEU A 45 2.43 1.65 -9.87
CA LEU A 45 1.54 0.52 -10.12
C LEU A 45 0.17 1.14 -10.43
N GLU A 46 -0.06 1.46 -11.70
CA GLU A 46 -1.34 1.93 -12.18
C GLU A 46 -2.34 0.79 -11.94
N ASP A 47 -3.36 1.05 -11.09
CA ASP A 47 -4.41 0.08 -10.80
C ASP A 47 -5.06 -0.36 -12.12
N TYR A 48 -4.66 -1.55 -12.57
CA TYR A 48 -5.04 -2.10 -13.86
C TYR A 48 -6.53 -2.46 -13.91
N PHE A 49 -7.13 -2.88 -12.78
CA PHE A 49 -8.51 -3.35 -12.73
C PHE A 49 -9.51 -2.30 -12.25
N ARG A 50 -9.04 -1.13 -11.77
CA ARG A 50 -9.89 -0.01 -11.29
C ARG A 50 -11.00 -0.48 -10.36
N GLY A 51 -10.64 -1.28 -9.35
CA GLY A 51 -11.60 -1.86 -8.44
C GLY A 51 -12.24 -0.83 -7.51
N ASP A 52 -13.52 -0.98 -7.22
CA ASP A 52 -14.27 -0.09 -6.33
C ASP A 52 -15.36 -0.84 -5.54
N PHE A 53 -15.79 -0.25 -4.42
CA PHE A 53 -16.78 -0.81 -3.52
C PHE A 53 -18.00 0.11 -3.34
N SER A 54 -19.18 -0.41 -3.63
CA SER A 54 -20.43 0.13 -3.11
C SER A 54 -20.92 -0.73 -1.94
N VAL A 55 -21.31 -0.09 -0.84
CA VAL A 55 -21.78 -0.77 0.37
C VAL A 55 -23.13 -0.19 0.76
N THR A 56 -24.11 -1.07 0.98
CA THR A 56 -25.47 -0.71 1.40
C THR A 56 -25.74 -1.32 2.77
N GLY A 57 -26.06 -0.47 3.74
CA GLY A 57 -26.20 -0.84 5.15
C GLY A 57 -24.97 -0.49 5.98
N GLU A 58 -25.13 -0.48 7.29
CA GLU A 58 -24.05 -0.27 8.25
C GLU A 58 -23.59 -1.63 8.82
N PRO A 59 -22.28 -1.86 8.98
CA PRO A 59 -21.74 -3.10 9.51
C PRO A 59 -21.89 -3.20 11.04
N ILE A 60 -23.13 -3.08 11.51
CA ILE A 60 -23.52 -3.28 12.91
C ILE A 60 -23.52 -4.78 13.21
N LEU A 61 -23.17 -5.15 14.44
CA LEU A 61 -23.14 -6.54 14.88
C LEU A 61 -24.47 -7.25 14.59
N ASN A 62 -24.39 -8.42 13.94
CA ASN A 62 -25.49 -9.27 13.49
C ASN A 62 -26.45 -8.65 12.46
N GLN A 63 -26.09 -7.52 11.84
CA GLN A 63 -26.84 -6.95 10.73
C GLN A 63 -26.21 -7.32 9.39
N GLU A 64 -27.07 -7.54 8.40
CA GLU A 64 -26.63 -7.83 7.04
C GLU A 64 -26.20 -6.55 6.33
N VAL A 65 -25.09 -6.64 5.61
CA VAL A 65 -24.53 -5.58 4.78
C VAL A 65 -24.34 -6.11 3.38
N GLU A 66 -24.87 -5.38 2.40
CA GLU A 66 -24.65 -5.70 1.00
C GLU A 66 -23.38 -5.00 0.50
N ILE A 67 -22.50 -5.76 -0.14
CA ILE A 67 -21.29 -5.27 -0.78
C ILE A 67 -21.37 -5.57 -2.27
N LEU A 68 -21.15 -4.56 -3.08
CA LEU A 68 -20.98 -4.66 -4.52
C LEU A 68 -19.54 -4.26 -4.84
N PHE A 69 -18.70 -5.24 -5.15
CA PHE A 69 -17.35 -5.02 -5.64
C PHE A 69 -17.38 -4.97 -7.16
N SER A 70 -16.78 -3.94 -7.76
CA SER A 70 -16.74 -3.80 -9.21
C SER A 70 -15.32 -3.65 -9.71
N VAL A 71 -15.04 -4.18 -10.89
CA VAL A 71 -13.78 -3.98 -11.63
C VAL A 71 -14.06 -3.49 -13.04
N ASN A 72 -13.19 -2.61 -13.53
CA ASN A 72 -13.25 -2.00 -14.84
C ASN A 72 -11.85 -1.85 -15.45
N PRO A 73 -11.31 -2.89 -16.11
CA PRO A 73 -9.90 -2.92 -16.44
C PRO A 73 -9.51 -1.98 -17.59
N VAL A 74 -8.28 -1.47 -17.54
CA VAL A 74 -7.77 -0.48 -18.51
C VAL A 74 -7.37 -1.09 -19.87
N LEU A 75 -7.22 -2.42 -19.93
CA LEU A 75 -7.05 -3.23 -21.15
C LEU A 75 -7.94 -4.48 -21.06
N ASP A 76 -7.98 -5.29 -22.11
CA ASP A 76 -8.61 -6.62 -22.07
C ASP A 76 -7.91 -7.49 -21.01
N ALA A 77 -8.65 -8.01 -20.04
CA ALA A 77 -8.19 -8.85 -18.95
C ALA A 77 -8.73 -10.30 -19.13
N PRO A 78 -8.04 -11.14 -19.91
CA PRO A 78 -8.46 -12.51 -20.15
C PRO A 78 -8.16 -13.40 -18.93
N ASN A 79 -8.89 -14.50 -18.79
CA ASN A 79 -8.72 -15.48 -17.71
C ASN A 79 -8.64 -14.79 -16.34
N THR A 80 -9.56 -13.88 -16.07
CA THR A 80 -9.59 -13.11 -14.83
C THR A 80 -10.31 -13.91 -13.76
N SER A 81 -9.75 -13.94 -12.57
CA SER A 81 -10.41 -14.42 -11.35
C SER A 81 -10.52 -13.29 -10.33
N ILE A 82 -11.64 -13.27 -9.62
CA ILE A 82 -11.86 -12.42 -8.44
C ILE A 82 -12.11 -13.38 -7.29
N MET A 83 -11.34 -13.27 -6.22
CA MET A 83 -11.48 -14.09 -5.01
C MET A 83 -11.71 -13.20 -3.80
N LEU A 84 -12.81 -13.43 -3.11
CA LEU A 84 -13.11 -12.85 -1.81
C LEU A 84 -12.55 -13.74 -0.71
N TYR A 85 -11.88 -13.13 0.26
CA TYR A 85 -11.69 -13.77 1.55
C TYR A 85 -12.28 -12.93 2.68
N LEU A 86 -12.93 -13.64 3.59
CA LEU A 86 -13.57 -13.06 4.76
C LEU A 86 -12.77 -13.40 6.03
N PRO A 87 -12.65 -12.45 6.97
CA PRO A 87 -12.06 -12.71 8.27
C PRO A 87 -13.06 -13.46 9.18
N GLU A 88 -12.57 -14.05 10.27
CA GLU A 88 -13.37 -14.89 11.18
C GLU A 88 -14.58 -14.18 11.81
N GLY A 89 -14.54 -12.86 11.93
CA GLY A 89 -15.64 -12.05 12.48
C GLY A 89 -16.73 -11.67 11.49
N ILE A 90 -16.62 -12.08 10.22
CA ILE A 90 -17.60 -11.79 9.16
C ILE A 90 -18.08 -13.10 8.54
N GLU A 91 -19.39 -13.29 8.49
CA GLU A 91 -20.03 -14.44 7.85
C GLU A 91 -20.55 -14.06 6.45
N LEU A 92 -20.32 -14.92 5.46
CA LEU A 92 -20.98 -14.81 4.15
C LEU A 92 -22.42 -15.31 4.28
N VAL A 93 -23.38 -14.43 4.02
CA VAL A 93 -24.82 -14.77 4.05
C VAL A 93 -25.31 -15.16 2.67
N GLN A 94 -24.92 -14.40 1.63
CA GLN A 94 -25.35 -14.62 0.25
C GLN A 94 -24.28 -14.20 -0.75
N GLY A 95 -24.27 -14.85 -1.91
CA GLY A 95 -23.37 -14.56 -3.03
C GLY A 95 -22.23 -15.56 -3.11
N ASP A 96 -21.43 -15.43 -4.17
CA ASP A 96 -20.29 -16.31 -4.42
C ASP A 96 -19.00 -15.62 -3.97
N SER A 97 -18.12 -16.37 -3.30
CA SER A 97 -16.81 -15.89 -2.86
C SER A 97 -15.78 -15.84 -4.00
N SER A 98 -16.17 -16.23 -5.22
CA SER A 98 -15.27 -16.22 -6.37
C SER A 98 -16.04 -15.96 -7.67
N TRP A 99 -15.37 -15.29 -8.60
CA TRP A 99 -15.84 -15.10 -9.96
C TRP A 99 -14.68 -15.40 -10.93
N GLU A 100 -14.99 -15.97 -12.09
CA GLU A 100 -14.01 -16.24 -13.14
C GLU A 100 -14.60 -15.88 -14.51
N GLY A 101 -13.78 -15.30 -15.39
CA GLY A 101 -14.17 -14.98 -16.75
C GLY A 101 -13.19 -14.04 -17.46
N ASP A 102 -13.45 -13.80 -18.74
CA ASP A 102 -12.77 -12.75 -19.49
C ASP A 102 -13.47 -11.41 -19.24
N ILE A 103 -12.69 -10.32 -19.10
CA ILE A 103 -13.22 -8.96 -18.97
C ILE A 103 -12.64 -8.11 -20.10
N LYS A 104 -13.47 -7.46 -20.90
CA LYS A 104 -12.99 -6.54 -21.93
C LYS A 104 -12.54 -5.22 -21.33
N LYS A 105 -11.66 -4.54 -22.07
CA LYS A 105 -11.26 -3.18 -21.74
C LYS A 105 -12.50 -2.31 -21.49
N ASP A 106 -12.49 -1.58 -20.37
CA ASP A 106 -13.56 -0.68 -19.93
C ASP A 106 -14.94 -1.36 -19.73
N GLU A 107 -15.01 -2.71 -19.74
CA GLU A 107 -16.20 -3.46 -19.32
C GLU A 107 -16.31 -3.44 -17.78
N LEU A 108 -17.53 -3.29 -17.26
CA LEU A 108 -17.79 -3.31 -15.83
C LEU A 108 -18.27 -4.69 -15.40
N VAL A 109 -17.48 -5.38 -14.58
CA VAL A 109 -17.91 -6.61 -13.89
C VAL A 109 -18.21 -6.28 -12.44
N GLN A 110 -19.29 -6.85 -11.91
CA GLN A 110 -19.73 -6.64 -10.54
C GLN A 110 -19.97 -7.97 -9.82
N VAL A 111 -19.37 -8.11 -8.64
CA VAL A 111 -19.59 -9.21 -7.71
C VAL A 111 -20.41 -8.69 -6.54
N ARG A 112 -21.61 -9.24 -6.35
CA ARG A 112 -22.51 -8.88 -5.26
C ARG A 112 -22.48 -9.96 -4.18
N ILE A 113 -22.24 -9.54 -2.95
CA ILE A 113 -22.27 -10.40 -1.77
C ILE A 113 -23.09 -9.73 -0.67
N THR A 114 -23.63 -10.54 0.23
CA THR A 114 -24.22 -10.10 1.49
C THR A 114 -23.44 -10.76 2.61
N VAL A 115 -22.94 -9.94 3.54
CA VAL A 115 -22.17 -10.40 4.68
C VAL A 115 -22.82 -9.95 5.97
N LYS A 116 -22.45 -10.57 7.08
CA LYS A 116 -22.93 -10.22 8.41
C LYS A 116 -21.78 -10.25 9.41
N PRO A 117 -21.47 -9.13 10.09
CA PRO A 117 -20.54 -9.15 11.20
C PRO A 117 -21.10 -9.98 12.37
N ILE A 118 -20.33 -10.95 12.86
CA ILE A 118 -20.73 -11.83 13.97
C ILE A 118 -19.94 -11.56 15.25
N GLN A 119 -18.94 -10.69 15.19
CA GLN A 119 -18.12 -10.26 16.32
C GLN A 119 -17.87 -8.73 16.23
N GLU A 120 -17.79 -8.06 17.38
CA GLU A 120 -17.41 -6.64 17.43
C GLU A 120 -15.93 -6.49 17.13
N GLY A 121 -15.55 -5.38 16.51
CA GLY A 121 -14.17 -5.07 16.16
C GLY A 121 -14.01 -4.57 14.74
N GLN A 122 -12.77 -4.57 14.28
CA GLN A 122 -12.44 -4.20 12.91
C GLN A 122 -12.17 -5.43 12.07
N TRP A 123 -12.86 -5.52 10.93
CA TRP A 123 -12.77 -6.64 10.02
C TRP A 123 -12.30 -6.19 8.65
N ILE A 124 -11.22 -6.78 8.17
CA ILE A 124 -10.67 -6.49 6.85
C ILE A 124 -11.09 -7.63 5.92
N MET A 125 -11.90 -7.30 4.93
CA MET A 125 -12.16 -8.16 3.79
C MET A 125 -11.23 -7.74 2.66
N TRP A 126 -10.76 -8.72 1.90
CA TRP A 126 -9.94 -8.45 0.72
C TRP A 126 -10.43 -9.23 -0.50
N PHE A 127 -10.37 -8.56 -1.63
CA PHE A 127 -10.77 -9.04 -2.95
C PHE A 127 -9.51 -9.09 -3.80
N TYR A 128 -9.03 -10.31 -4.06
CA TYR A 128 -7.88 -10.56 -4.91
C TYR A 128 -8.34 -10.72 -6.36
N VAL A 129 -7.85 -9.87 -7.24
CA VAL A 129 -8.12 -9.92 -8.68
C VAL A 129 -6.85 -10.33 -9.38
N GLU A 130 -6.89 -11.40 -10.16
CA GLU A 130 -5.76 -11.84 -11.00
C GLU A 130 -6.25 -12.02 -12.43
N SER A 131 -5.44 -11.60 -13.42
CA SER A 131 -5.66 -11.90 -14.83
C SER A 131 -4.41 -12.49 -15.45
N VAL A 132 -4.60 -13.55 -16.25
CA VAL A 132 -3.53 -14.26 -16.94
C VAL A 132 -3.60 -13.98 -18.45
N PHE A 133 -2.79 -13.01 -18.89
CA PHE A 133 -2.67 -12.60 -20.29
C PHE A 133 -1.93 -13.62 -21.14
N SER A 134 -0.92 -14.24 -20.55
CA SER A 134 -0.11 -15.27 -21.18
C SER A 134 0.64 -16.08 -20.13
N SER A 135 1.33 -17.14 -20.54
CA SER A 135 2.19 -17.93 -19.65
C SER A 135 3.30 -17.11 -18.96
N ARG A 136 3.62 -15.91 -19.43
CA ARG A 136 4.68 -15.04 -18.89
C ARG A 136 4.18 -13.72 -18.30
N ARG A 137 2.90 -13.39 -18.48
CA ARG A 137 2.33 -12.13 -18.00
C ARG A 137 1.05 -12.40 -17.23
N LYS A 138 1.11 -12.06 -15.95
CA LYS A 138 0.00 -12.00 -15.02
C LYS A 138 -0.03 -10.61 -14.41
N GLU A 139 -1.22 -10.06 -14.24
CA GLU A 139 -1.43 -8.87 -13.44
C GLU A 139 -2.33 -9.27 -12.28
N HIS A 140 -2.07 -8.75 -11.09
CA HIS A 140 -2.96 -8.94 -9.95
C HIS A 140 -3.04 -7.68 -9.10
N TYR A 141 -4.16 -7.51 -8.41
CA TYR A 141 -4.38 -6.42 -7.49
C TYR A 141 -5.30 -6.87 -6.36
N THR A 142 -5.06 -6.38 -5.15
CA THR A 142 -5.89 -6.68 -3.99
C THR A 142 -6.58 -5.43 -3.49
N TYR A 143 -7.91 -5.51 -3.34
CA TYR A 143 -8.74 -4.42 -2.83
C TYR A 143 -9.19 -4.73 -1.42
N TYR A 144 -9.22 -3.72 -0.56
CA TYR A 144 -9.56 -3.89 0.86
C TYR A 144 -10.82 -3.12 1.20
N LEU A 145 -11.70 -3.78 1.94
CA LEU A 145 -12.87 -3.18 2.53
C LEU A 145 -12.81 -3.40 4.04
N VAL A 146 -12.83 -2.31 4.79
CA VAL A 146 -12.73 -2.34 6.25
C VAL A 146 -14.09 -2.06 6.88
N PHE A 147 -14.55 -2.99 7.70
CA PHE A 147 -15.72 -2.82 8.55
C PHE A 147 -15.25 -2.50 9.97
N LEU A 148 -15.85 -1.47 10.57
CA LEU A 148 -15.80 -1.20 11.99
C LEU A 148 -17.16 -1.56 12.55
N THR A 149 -17.22 -2.58 13.38
CA THR A 149 -18.46 -3.17 13.89
C THR A 149 -18.54 -3.00 15.40
N SER A 150 -19.58 -2.33 15.88
CA SER A 150 -20.02 -2.40 17.29
C SER A 150 -21.44 -2.97 17.37
N ARG A 151 -21.93 -3.18 18.59
CA ARG A 151 -23.30 -3.61 18.87
C ARG A 151 -24.37 -2.69 18.28
N ASP A 152 -24.08 -1.40 18.19
CA ASP A 152 -25.04 -0.33 17.96
C ASP A 152 -24.67 0.62 16.81
N SER A 153 -23.46 0.51 16.27
CA SER A 153 -22.97 1.34 15.18
C SER A 153 -22.05 0.55 14.24
N GLY A 154 -21.96 1.00 13.00
CA GLY A 154 -21.08 0.42 12.00
C GLY A 154 -20.48 1.48 11.10
N GLN A 155 -19.21 1.35 10.73
CA GLN A 155 -18.58 2.23 9.74
C GLN A 155 -17.83 1.43 8.69
N VAL A 156 -17.77 2.00 7.49
CA VAL A 156 -17.07 1.42 6.35
C VAL A 156 -15.93 2.36 5.96
N SER A 157 -14.72 1.82 5.86
CA SER A 157 -13.59 2.54 5.29
C SER A 157 -13.12 1.85 4.01
N ARG A 158 -13.05 2.63 2.93
CA ARG A 158 -12.52 2.23 1.62
C ARG A 158 -11.07 2.68 1.56
N THR A 159 -10.15 1.76 1.81
CA THR A 159 -8.72 2.05 1.74
C THR A 159 -8.08 1.21 0.64
N HIS A 160 -7.35 1.87 -0.26
CA HIS A 160 -6.39 1.19 -1.13
C HIS A 160 -5.16 0.87 -0.28
N PHE A 161 -5.19 -0.26 0.44
CA PHE A 161 -4.06 -0.69 1.24
C PHE A 161 -3.06 -1.45 0.36
N TYR A 162 -1.76 -1.18 0.54
CA TYR A 162 -0.71 -2.08 0.09
C TYR A 162 -0.17 -2.80 1.32
N PRO A 163 -0.50 -4.09 1.55
CA PRO A 163 0.17 -4.80 2.64
C PRO A 163 1.63 -5.05 2.27
N PRO A 164 2.54 -5.08 3.26
CA PRO A 164 3.81 -5.73 3.05
C PRO A 164 3.55 -7.21 2.72
N SER A 165 4.14 -7.67 1.60
CA SER A 165 4.44 -9.06 1.16
C SER A 165 3.58 -10.24 1.69
N PRO A 166 3.11 -11.17 0.82
CA PRO A 166 2.25 -12.31 1.18
C PRO A 166 2.84 -13.38 2.13
N GLU A 167 4.08 -13.25 2.60
CA GLU A 167 4.75 -14.30 3.38
C GLU A 167 4.57 -14.19 4.91
N GLY A 168 3.67 -13.33 5.39
CA GLY A 168 3.31 -13.25 6.80
C GLY A 168 1.81 -13.29 6.97
N GLU A 169 1.33 -14.28 7.72
CA GLU A 169 -0.05 -14.46 8.16
C GLU A 169 -0.75 -13.12 8.46
N ALA A 170 -2.05 -13.07 8.14
CA ALA A 170 -2.96 -11.96 8.43
C ALA A 170 -2.92 -11.58 9.91
N LYS A 171 -1.92 -10.80 10.29
CA LYS A 171 -1.82 -10.17 11.59
C LYS A 171 -2.89 -9.09 11.55
N LEU A 172 -4.04 -9.40 12.15
CA LEU A 172 -5.14 -8.45 12.40
C LEU A 172 -4.51 -7.09 12.71
N MET A 173 -4.75 -6.09 11.86
CA MET A 173 -4.22 -4.76 12.11
C MET A 173 -4.82 -4.28 13.42
N MET A 174 -3.98 -4.18 14.46
CA MET A 174 -4.41 -3.78 15.80
C MET A 174 -4.86 -2.31 15.84
N ILE A 175 -4.39 -1.51 14.88
CA ILE A 175 -4.73 -0.10 14.70
C ILE A 175 -5.08 0.11 13.23
N ASN A 176 -6.04 0.97 12.95
CA ASN A 176 -6.29 1.50 11.62
C ASN A 176 -6.20 3.01 11.63
N MET A 177 -5.80 3.58 10.49
CA MET A 177 -5.74 5.02 10.27
C MET A 177 -6.69 5.39 9.14
N ILE A 178 -7.57 6.35 9.41
CA ILE A 178 -8.61 6.83 8.50
C ILE A 178 -8.27 8.26 8.13
N LEU A 179 -8.32 8.60 6.85
CA LEU A 179 -8.17 9.97 6.35
C LEU A 179 -9.54 10.52 5.98
N ASP A 180 -9.90 11.67 6.54
CA ASP A 180 -10.99 12.52 6.10
C ASP A 180 -10.43 13.78 5.42
N ALA A 181 -10.99 14.11 4.26
CA ALA A 181 -10.56 15.19 3.38
C ALA A 181 -11.78 15.80 2.66
N PRO A 182 -11.76 17.11 2.35
CA PRO A 182 -12.87 17.75 1.66
C PRO A 182 -13.05 17.17 0.23
N PRO A 183 -14.29 17.19 -0.29
CA PRO A 183 -14.55 16.80 -1.67
C PRO A 183 -13.96 17.82 -2.64
N ASP A 184 -13.26 17.33 -3.67
CA ASP A 184 -12.64 18.14 -4.75
C ASP A 184 -11.64 19.22 -4.26
N PRO A 185 -10.54 18.81 -3.59
CA PRO A 185 -9.49 19.74 -3.16
C PRO A 185 -8.74 20.33 -4.35
N LYS A 186 -8.39 21.62 -4.28
CA LYS A 186 -7.78 22.38 -5.39
C LYS A 186 -6.40 22.90 -5.09
N VAL A 187 -5.60 23.07 -6.14
CA VAL A 187 -4.28 23.71 -6.05
C VAL A 187 -4.36 25.12 -5.45
N GLY A 188 -3.49 25.39 -4.49
CA GLY A 188 -3.35 26.70 -3.84
C GLY A 188 -4.41 27.00 -2.78
N GLU A 189 -5.38 26.14 -2.54
CA GLU A 189 -6.37 26.29 -1.47
C GLU A 189 -5.89 25.64 -0.17
N GLU A 190 -6.26 26.22 0.97
CA GLU A 190 -6.06 25.59 2.27
C GLU A 190 -7.05 24.42 2.42
N ILE A 191 -6.49 23.22 2.63
CA ILE A 191 -7.24 21.98 2.80
C ILE A 191 -6.99 21.47 4.22
N VAL A 192 -8.07 21.20 4.94
CA VAL A 192 -8.00 20.53 6.24
C VAL A 192 -8.05 19.02 6.02
N LEU A 193 -7.02 18.32 6.49
CA LEU A 193 -7.02 16.86 6.58
C LEU A 193 -7.13 16.44 8.04
N THR A 194 -7.98 15.46 8.29
CA THR A 194 -8.13 14.83 9.61
C THR A 194 -7.78 13.36 9.50
N PHE A 195 -6.79 12.92 10.26
CA PHE A 195 -6.44 11.51 10.40
C PHE A 195 -6.94 11.02 11.76
N SER A 196 -7.73 9.96 11.73
CA SER A 196 -8.27 9.31 12.92
C SER A 196 -7.69 7.92 13.08
N LEU A 197 -7.53 7.47 14.32
CA LEU A 197 -7.19 6.09 14.64
C LEU A 197 -8.35 5.37 15.30
N ILE A 198 -8.43 4.07 15.06
CA ILE A 198 -9.25 3.14 15.82
C ILE A 198 -8.43 1.88 16.12
N ALA A 199 -8.60 1.35 17.33
CA ALA A 199 -7.89 0.16 17.78
C ALA A 199 -8.85 -1.01 18.04
N SER A 200 -8.42 -2.22 17.72
CA SER A 200 -9.17 -3.46 17.98
C SER A 200 -9.01 -3.99 19.41
N LYS A 201 -8.25 -3.27 20.25
CA LYS A 201 -8.10 -3.48 21.69
C LYS A 201 -7.60 -2.19 22.34
N ASP A 202 -7.61 -2.14 23.67
CA ASP A 202 -6.92 -1.08 24.41
C ASP A 202 -5.42 -1.13 24.12
N LEU A 203 -4.86 0.01 23.70
CA LEU A 203 -3.45 0.18 23.38
C LEU A 203 -2.93 1.43 24.08
N SER A 204 -1.75 1.32 24.68
CA SER A 204 -1.09 2.44 25.32
C SER A 204 0.10 2.90 24.49
N ASN A 205 0.44 4.18 24.59
CA ASN A 205 1.65 4.75 24.01
C ASN A 205 1.78 4.52 22.49
N VAL A 206 0.67 4.63 21.78
CA VAL A 206 0.62 4.59 20.32
C VAL A 206 1.23 5.87 19.78
N ARG A 207 2.17 5.76 18.83
CA ARG A 207 2.70 6.90 18.06
C ARG A 207 2.19 6.83 16.63
N ALA A 208 1.53 7.88 16.17
CA ALA A 208 1.15 8.06 14.78
C ALA A 208 1.98 9.15 14.10
N VAL A 209 2.41 8.89 12.87
CA VAL A 209 3.16 9.85 12.05
C VAL A 209 2.62 9.81 10.63
N VAL A 210 2.33 10.98 10.05
CA VAL A 210 1.95 11.14 8.65
C VAL A 210 3.08 11.84 7.90
N VAL A 211 3.38 11.38 6.70
CA VAL A 211 4.34 12.02 5.80
C VAL A 211 3.57 12.59 4.61
N LEU A 212 3.68 13.89 4.43
CA LEU A 212 3.13 14.60 3.29
C LEU A 212 4.06 14.45 2.07
N PRO A 213 3.50 14.35 0.85
CA PRO A 213 4.28 14.51 -0.39
C PRO A 213 4.90 15.90 -0.47
N GLU A 214 5.97 16.06 -1.27
CA GLU A 214 6.70 17.32 -1.39
C GLU A 214 5.86 18.44 -2.05
N GLU A 215 4.82 18.06 -2.79
CA GLU A 215 3.87 18.95 -3.45
C GLU A 215 2.81 19.53 -2.49
N PHE A 216 2.98 19.33 -1.18
CA PHE A 216 2.10 19.88 -0.15
C PHE A 216 2.91 20.70 0.85
N THR A 217 2.50 21.95 1.01
CA THR A 217 3.02 22.81 2.08
C THR A 217 2.16 22.63 3.32
N LEU A 218 2.78 22.30 4.46
CA LEU A 218 2.09 22.30 5.76
C LEU A 218 1.87 23.76 6.20
N ALA A 219 0.62 24.22 6.23
CA ALA A 219 0.25 25.54 6.69
C ALA A 219 0.08 25.57 8.22
N SER A 220 -0.56 24.55 8.81
CA SER A 220 -0.72 24.43 10.26
C SER A 220 -0.98 22.98 10.71
N GLY A 221 -0.86 22.73 12.01
CA GLY A 221 -1.07 21.43 12.63
C GLY A 221 0.22 20.66 12.92
N SER A 222 0.07 19.41 13.36
CA SER A 222 1.18 18.49 13.66
C SER A 222 1.00 17.22 12.85
N LEU A 223 2.06 16.74 12.20
CA LEU A 223 2.08 15.47 11.48
C LEU A 223 2.37 14.27 12.40
N GLU A 224 2.49 14.51 13.70
CA GLU A 224 2.75 13.48 14.69
C GLU A 224 1.75 13.58 15.84
N TRP A 225 1.38 12.42 16.36
CA TRP A 225 0.57 12.27 17.56
C TRP A 225 1.08 11.11 18.41
N GLN A 226 0.92 11.23 19.72
CA GLN A 226 1.22 10.15 20.66
C GLN A 226 0.17 10.12 21.78
N GLY A 227 -0.35 8.94 22.08
CA GLY A 227 -1.34 8.76 23.14
C GLY A 227 -1.84 7.34 23.26
N ASP A 228 -2.90 7.18 24.04
CA ASP A 228 -3.55 5.90 24.26
C ASP A 228 -4.80 5.77 23.38
N LEU A 229 -5.09 4.56 22.91
CA LEU A 229 -6.30 4.22 22.18
C LEU A 229 -7.15 3.25 23.00
N LYS A 230 -8.45 3.51 23.06
CA LYS A 230 -9.41 2.57 23.63
C LYS A 230 -10.03 1.69 22.57
N TYR A 231 -10.42 0.49 22.97
CA TYR A 231 -11.11 -0.45 22.12
C TYR A 231 -12.29 0.21 21.39
N ALA A 232 -12.29 0.10 20.06
CA ALA A 232 -13.33 0.57 19.16
C ALA A 232 -13.66 2.09 19.25
N GLU A 233 -12.83 2.88 19.94
CA GLU A 233 -12.98 4.33 19.98
C GLU A 233 -12.24 4.95 18.79
N ILE A 234 -12.95 5.76 18.01
CA ILE A 234 -12.35 6.57 16.94
C ILE A 234 -11.86 7.86 17.57
N ILE A 235 -10.55 8.08 17.46
CA ILE A 235 -9.91 9.28 17.99
C ILE A 235 -9.29 10.04 16.83
N GLU A 236 -9.64 11.31 16.69
CA GLU A 236 -8.93 12.24 15.81
C GLU A 236 -7.54 12.49 16.40
N VAL A 237 -6.50 12.01 15.72
CA VAL A 237 -5.13 12.06 16.25
C VAL A 237 -4.30 13.16 15.60
N ILE A 238 -4.51 13.42 14.31
CA ILE A 238 -3.72 14.37 13.53
C ILE A 238 -4.68 15.21 12.71
N GLN A 239 -4.68 16.52 12.94
CA GLN A 239 -5.38 17.49 12.12
C GLN A 239 -4.38 18.48 11.57
N VAL A 240 -4.32 18.59 10.25
CA VAL A 240 -3.39 19.47 9.54
C VAL A 240 -4.10 20.31 8.49
N THR A 241 -3.63 21.53 8.31
CA THR A 241 -3.97 22.35 7.14
C THR A 241 -2.81 22.31 6.18
N ILE A 242 -3.07 21.91 4.94
CA ILE A 242 -2.09 21.78 3.87
C ILE A 242 -2.47 22.66 2.67
N ILE A 243 -1.50 23.03 1.86
CA ILE A 243 -1.69 23.76 0.61
C ILE A 243 -0.97 22.98 -0.51
N PRO A 244 -1.71 22.36 -1.46
CA PRO A 244 -1.13 21.66 -2.58
C PRO A 244 -0.59 22.65 -3.61
N THR A 245 0.59 22.37 -4.14
CA THR A 245 1.26 23.20 -5.15
C THR A 245 1.06 22.68 -6.57
N GLU A 246 0.62 21.43 -6.74
CA GLU A 246 0.45 20.78 -8.03
C GLU A 246 -0.88 20.03 -8.16
N ARG A 247 -1.35 19.90 -9.40
CA ARG A 247 -2.53 19.11 -9.76
C ARG A 247 -2.12 17.68 -10.01
N GLY A 248 -2.97 16.73 -9.62
CA GLY A 248 -2.71 15.32 -9.90
C GLY A 248 -3.15 14.39 -8.79
N ARG A 249 -2.60 13.18 -8.84
CA ARG A 249 -2.88 12.11 -7.88
C ARG A 249 -1.66 11.93 -6.99
N PHE A 250 -1.85 12.09 -5.69
CA PHE A 250 -0.79 12.04 -4.70
C PHE A 250 -1.00 10.94 -3.67
N TRP A 251 0.11 10.45 -3.13
CA TRP A 251 0.16 9.34 -2.17
C TRP A 251 0.74 9.80 -0.84
N PHE A 252 -0.07 9.74 0.21
CA PHE A 252 0.35 10.00 1.58
C PHE A 252 0.75 8.69 2.23
N THR A 253 1.72 8.76 3.14
CA THR A 253 2.03 7.60 3.99
C THR A 253 1.78 7.94 5.45
N GLY A 254 1.16 7.00 6.15
CA GLY A 254 0.94 7.06 7.59
C GLY A 254 1.67 5.91 8.27
N THR A 255 2.04 6.08 9.53
CA THR A 255 2.49 4.98 10.38
C THR A 255 1.79 5.06 11.73
N ALA A 256 1.49 3.90 12.32
CA ALA A 256 1.07 3.77 13.71
C ALA A 256 1.97 2.73 14.38
N THR A 257 2.62 3.11 15.48
CA THR A 257 3.61 2.28 16.17
C THR A 257 3.16 2.04 17.61
N TYR A 258 3.15 0.78 18.04
CA TYR A 258 2.81 0.34 19.41
C TYR A 258 3.66 -0.89 19.76
N ASP A 259 4.09 -1.07 21.01
CA ASP A 259 4.81 -2.25 21.50
C ASP A 259 5.89 -2.80 20.53
N SER A 260 6.70 -1.92 19.92
CA SER A 260 7.72 -2.20 18.89
C SER A 260 7.22 -2.67 17.51
N GLU A 261 5.92 -2.81 17.32
CA GLU A 261 5.28 -3.06 16.05
C GLU A 261 4.99 -1.74 15.32
N SER A 262 5.21 -1.71 14.01
CA SER A 262 4.93 -0.54 13.17
C SER A 262 4.03 -0.95 12.01
N LEU A 263 2.83 -0.37 11.99
CA LEU A 263 1.86 -0.49 10.91
C LEU A 263 2.05 0.70 9.97
N LYS A 264 2.05 0.43 8.65
CA LYS A 264 2.18 1.44 7.60
C LYS A 264 0.87 1.56 6.85
N TYR A 265 0.49 2.77 6.48
CA TYR A 265 -0.73 3.10 5.75
C TYR A 265 -0.39 3.92 4.52
N GLY A 266 -1.18 3.74 3.46
CA GLY A 266 -1.14 4.57 2.26
C GLY A 266 -2.50 5.21 2.02
N PHE A 267 -2.51 6.48 1.65
CA PHE A 267 -3.73 7.20 1.27
C PHE A 267 -3.53 7.86 -0.08
N GLN A 268 -4.57 7.88 -0.90
CA GLN A 268 -4.54 8.52 -2.22
C GLN A 268 -5.51 9.70 -2.24
N MET A 269 -5.06 10.84 -2.74
CA MET A 269 -5.91 12.01 -2.95
C MET A 269 -5.70 12.58 -4.36
N TYR A 270 -6.76 13.07 -4.98
CA TYR A 270 -6.70 13.78 -6.26
C TYR A 270 -6.91 15.28 -6.03
N ILE A 271 -6.00 16.11 -6.55
CA ILE A 271 -6.07 17.58 -6.51
C ILE A 271 -6.41 18.13 -7.89
N SER A 272 -7.41 19.01 -7.96
CA SER A 272 -7.91 19.65 -9.19
C SER A 272 -7.36 21.04 -9.49
#